data_AF-A0A775WR38-F1
#
_entry.id   AF-A0A775WR38-F1
#
_cell.length_a   1.000
_cell.length_b   1.000
_cell.length_c   1.000
_cell.angle_alpha   90.00
_cell.angle_beta   90.00
_cell.angle_gamma   90.00
#
_symmetry.space_group_name_H-M   'P 1'
#
loop_
_entity.id
_entity.type
_entity.pdbx_description
1 polymer ?
#
loop_
_entity_poly.entity_id
_entity_poly.type
_entity_poly.pdbx_seq_one_letter_code
_entity_poly.pdbx_strand_id
1 'polypeptide(L)'
;MRVLLRPVLVPELGLVIVKPGRESMPVFHNTRVLVEPEPKSMRNLSSGVVPAVRQPLAEDKSLLPFFSDERVIRAAGGAGALSDWLLRHVKSCQWPHGDYHHSETVIHRYGTGAMVLCWHCDNQLRDQTSESLGQLAHQNLSAWMIDVILHAMNGSQERELSLAELSWWAVRNQVADALPEAVLRRSLGLRAEKIRSMYRESDIVPGEQTATSILKQRTKNLAPLSHAHQQNPPQEETVVSIAVDPESPESFMKRPKRRRWVNEKYTRWVKTQPCACCGKPADDPHHLIGHGQGGMGTKSHDIFTLPLCREHHNELHADPLAFEEKHGSQVDLIFRFLDHAFATGVLG
;
A
#
# COMPACT_ATOMS: atom_id res chain seq x y z
N MET A 1 -2.33 14.16 -31.15
CA MET A 1 -1.05 14.89 -31.28
C MET A 1 -1.13 16.22 -30.56
N ARG A 2 -0.19 16.51 -29.64
CA ARG A 2 -0.06 17.81 -28.95
C ARG A 2 1.06 18.61 -29.63
N VAL A 3 0.90 19.92 -29.75
CA VAL A 3 1.88 20.79 -30.39
C VAL A 3 2.07 22.03 -29.52
N LEU A 4 3.33 22.39 -29.25
CA LEU A 4 3.70 23.62 -28.57
C LEU A 4 4.11 24.63 -29.64
N LEU A 5 3.40 25.74 -29.75
CA LEU A 5 3.70 26.79 -30.75
C LEU A 5 3.80 28.14 -30.06
N ARG A 6 4.77 28.94 -30.49
CA ARG A 6 4.87 30.34 -30.09
C ARG A 6 3.84 31.16 -30.86
N PRO A 7 2.89 31.84 -30.17
CA PRO A 7 1.94 32.71 -30.84
C PRO A 7 2.59 34.05 -31.24
N VAL A 8 2.16 34.59 -32.37
CA VAL A 8 2.39 35.97 -32.79
C VAL A 8 1.09 36.73 -32.57
N LEU A 9 1.14 37.74 -31.69
CA LEU A 9 -0.03 38.56 -31.37
C LEU A 9 -0.14 39.70 -32.39
N VAL A 10 -1.36 39.93 -32.89
CA VAL A 10 -1.70 41.11 -33.70
C VAL A 10 -2.84 41.84 -32.98
N PRO A 11 -2.52 42.61 -31.91
CA PRO A 11 -3.51 43.16 -30.99
C PRO A 11 -4.54 44.07 -31.65
N GLU A 12 -4.12 44.85 -32.64
CA GLU A 12 -4.94 45.83 -33.36
C GLU A 12 -6.10 45.16 -34.12
N LEU A 13 -5.94 43.88 -34.49
CA LEU A 13 -6.94 43.09 -35.20
C LEU A 13 -7.62 42.05 -34.29
N GLY A 14 -7.20 41.93 -33.03
CA GLY A 14 -7.66 40.88 -32.13
C GLY A 14 -7.30 39.47 -32.61
N LEU A 15 -6.21 39.32 -33.39
CA LEU A 15 -5.81 38.06 -33.99
C LEU A 15 -4.58 37.45 -33.30
N VAL A 16 -4.54 36.11 -33.29
CA VAL A 16 -3.37 35.32 -32.90
C VAL A 16 -2.96 34.45 -34.07
N ILE A 17 -1.72 34.61 -34.52
CA ILE A 17 -1.16 33.85 -35.65
C ILE A 17 -0.18 32.82 -35.09
N VAL A 18 -0.31 31.57 -35.53
CA VAL A 18 0.63 30.49 -35.20
C VAL A 18 1.26 29.96 -36.47
N LYS A 19 2.55 29.60 -36.41
CA LYS A 19 3.29 29.01 -37.54
C LYS A 19 3.60 27.54 -37.27
N PRO A 20 2.67 26.61 -37.56
CA PRO A 20 2.95 25.18 -37.49
C PRO A 20 4.00 24.77 -38.53
N GLY A 21 4.84 23.80 -38.18
CA GLY A 21 5.73 23.12 -39.11
C GLY A 21 5.01 22.03 -39.88
N ARG A 22 5.69 21.40 -40.86
CA ARG A 22 5.10 20.37 -41.73
C ARG A 22 4.50 19.20 -40.94
N GLU A 23 5.13 18.79 -39.85
CA GLU A 23 4.68 17.70 -38.98
C GLU A 23 3.55 18.09 -38.03
N SER A 24 3.41 19.38 -37.69
CA SER A 24 2.37 19.85 -36.77
C SER A 24 1.13 20.43 -37.45
N MET A 25 1.21 20.71 -38.76
CA MET A 25 0.09 21.17 -39.58
C MET A 25 -1.17 20.29 -39.47
N PRO A 26 -1.08 18.95 -39.40
CA PRO A 26 -2.26 18.09 -39.33
C PRO A 26 -3.20 18.36 -38.14
N VAL A 27 -2.71 18.93 -37.03
CA VAL A 27 -3.58 19.29 -35.89
C VAL A 27 -4.63 20.32 -36.27
N PHE A 28 -4.29 21.24 -37.17
CA PHE A 28 -5.16 22.34 -37.58
C PHE A 28 -6.11 21.98 -38.74
N HIS A 29 -6.01 20.76 -39.28
CA HIS A 29 -7.03 20.23 -40.19
C HIS A 29 -8.29 19.76 -39.45
N ASN A 30 -8.22 19.61 -38.12
CA ASN A 30 -9.39 19.33 -37.30
C ASN A 30 -10.28 20.57 -37.17
N THR A 31 -11.61 20.40 -37.10
CA THR A 31 -12.60 21.49 -37.04
C THR A 31 -12.45 22.42 -35.84
N ARG A 32 -11.86 21.97 -34.73
CA ARG A 32 -11.64 22.76 -33.51
C ARG A 32 -10.33 22.34 -32.84
N VAL A 33 -9.64 23.31 -32.23
CA VAL A 33 -8.38 23.10 -31.49
C VAL A 33 -8.51 23.74 -30.10
N LEU A 34 -8.07 23.04 -29.06
CA LEU A 34 -7.97 23.57 -27.70
C LEU A 34 -6.63 24.31 -27.55
N VAL A 35 -6.66 25.54 -27.03
CA VAL A 35 -5.46 26.35 -26.77
C VAL A 35 -5.34 26.57 -25.27
N GLU A 36 -4.19 26.20 -24.71
CA GLU A 36 -3.90 26.34 -23.28
C GLU A 36 -2.56 27.10 -23.09
N PRO A 37 -2.40 27.85 -21.99
CA PRO A 37 -1.11 28.40 -21.63
C PRO A 37 -0.05 27.31 -21.48
N GLU A 38 1.20 27.62 -21.84
CA GLU A 38 2.31 26.69 -21.69
C GLU A 38 2.47 26.22 -20.23
N PRO A 39 2.44 24.90 -19.97
CA PRO A 39 2.72 24.36 -18.65
C PRO A 39 4.16 24.63 -18.20
N LYS A 40 4.38 24.83 -16.89
CA LYS A 40 5.73 25.04 -16.33
C LYS A 40 6.72 23.92 -16.69
N SER A 41 6.26 22.68 -16.84
CA SER A 41 7.07 21.51 -17.22
C SER A 41 7.59 21.55 -18.65
N MET A 42 7.01 22.39 -19.52
CA MET A 42 7.31 22.46 -20.95
C MET A 42 8.18 23.65 -21.36
N ARG A 43 8.52 24.56 -20.44
CA ARG A 43 9.31 25.78 -20.70
C ARG A 43 10.64 25.58 -21.42
N ASN A 44 11.22 24.39 -21.29
CA ASN A 44 12.52 24.07 -21.88
C ASN A 44 12.39 23.43 -23.28
N LEU A 45 11.16 23.22 -23.77
CA LEU A 45 10.90 22.64 -25.08
C LEU A 45 10.91 23.72 -26.17
N SER A 46 11.45 23.35 -27.33
CA SER A 46 11.29 24.15 -28.53
C SER A 46 9.86 24.04 -29.08
N SER A 47 9.46 25.01 -29.90
CA SER A 47 8.18 24.91 -30.62
C SER A 47 8.20 23.73 -31.59
N GLY A 48 7.15 22.91 -31.59
CA GLY A 48 7.07 21.69 -32.39
C GLY A 48 6.04 20.68 -31.86
N VAL A 49 6.06 19.48 -32.44
CA VAL A 49 5.28 18.35 -31.94
C VAL A 49 5.80 18.00 -30.54
N VAL A 50 4.89 17.98 -29.56
CA VAL A 50 5.23 17.54 -28.20
C VAL A 50 5.25 16.01 -28.22
N PRO A 51 6.35 15.36 -27.76
CA PRO A 51 6.39 13.91 -27.63
C PRO A 51 5.15 13.40 -26.89
N ALA A 52 4.53 12.33 -27.41
CA ALA A 52 3.23 11.84 -26.93
C ALA A 52 3.23 11.53 -25.43
N VAL A 53 4.38 11.14 -24.88
CA VAL A 53 4.56 10.86 -23.45
C VAL A 53 5.92 11.39 -23.00
N ARG A 54 5.97 12.61 -22.48
CA ARG A 54 7.04 12.97 -21.53
C ARG A 54 6.49 12.61 -20.17
N GLN A 55 7.01 11.56 -19.55
CA GLN A 55 6.59 11.16 -18.22
C GLN A 55 7.51 11.84 -17.18
N PRO A 56 7.09 12.95 -16.52
CA PRO A 56 7.99 13.69 -15.63
C PRO A 56 8.45 12.85 -14.44
N LEU A 57 7.63 11.88 -14.00
CA LEU A 57 7.99 10.95 -12.93
C LEU A 57 9.12 9.98 -13.33
N ALA A 58 9.29 9.68 -14.61
CA ALA A 58 10.40 8.84 -15.09
C ALA A 58 11.75 9.58 -15.04
N GLU A 59 11.73 10.91 -15.14
CA GLU A 59 12.92 11.77 -15.08
C GLU A 59 13.27 12.20 -13.63
N ASP A 60 12.33 12.05 -12.69
CA ASP A 60 12.55 12.41 -11.28
C ASP A 60 13.44 11.38 -10.58
N LYS A 61 14.73 11.71 -10.48
CA LYS A 61 15.73 10.91 -9.77
C LYS A 61 15.36 10.59 -8.31
N SER A 62 14.51 11.38 -7.66
CA SER A 62 14.07 11.06 -6.29
C SER A 62 13.18 9.82 -6.22
N LEU A 63 12.62 9.35 -7.35
CA LEU A 63 11.83 8.11 -7.43
C LEU A 63 12.66 6.87 -7.79
N LEU A 64 13.95 7.03 -8.09
CA LEU A 64 14.89 5.92 -8.37
C LEU A 64 14.79 4.78 -7.33
N PRO A 65 14.84 5.07 -6.00
CA PRO A 65 14.76 4.01 -5.00
C PRO A 65 13.40 3.31 -4.99
N PHE A 66 12.32 4.04 -5.25
CA PHE A 66 10.97 3.48 -5.30
C PHE A 66 10.80 2.49 -6.46
N PHE A 67 11.17 2.90 -7.67
CA PHE A 67 11.04 2.04 -8.85
C PHE A 67 11.93 0.81 -8.80
N SER A 68 13.05 0.89 -8.07
CA SER A 68 14.02 -0.19 -7.93
C SER A 68 13.74 -1.13 -6.76
N ASP A 69 12.76 -0.83 -5.89
CA ASP A 69 12.39 -1.66 -4.73
C ASP A 69 11.70 -2.96 -5.20
N GLU A 70 12.21 -4.11 -4.78
CA GLU A 70 11.70 -5.42 -5.18
C GLU A 70 10.23 -5.65 -4.78
N ARG A 71 9.77 -5.04 -3.68
CA ARG A 71 8.38 -5.11 -3.24
C ARG A 71 7.47 -4.37 -4.22
N VAL A 72 7.92 -3.20 -4.70
CA VAL A 72 7.21 -2.39 -5.70
C VAL A 72 7.16 -3.13 -7.04
N ILE A 73 8.28 -3.71 -7.46
CA ILE A 73 8.38 -4.51 -8.70
C ILE A 73 7.43 -5.71 -8.64
N ARG A 74 7.41 -6.43 -7.51
CA ARG A 74 6.50 -7.56 -7.28
C ARG A 74 5.03 -7.12 -7.31
N ALA A 75 4.69 -5.99 -6.69
CA ALA A 75 3.33 -5.43 -6.74
C ALA A 75 2.89 -5.05 -8.16
N ALA A 76 3.83 -4.68 -9.04
CA ALA A 76 3.57 -4.37 -10.45
C ALA A 76 3.51 -5.61 -11.38
N GLY A 77 3.64 -6.82 -10.85
CA GLY A 77 3.61 -8.08 -11.63
C GLY A 77 4.96 -8.80 -11.73
N GLY A 78 6.02 -8.25 -11.11
CA GLY A 78 7.31 -8.91 -10.98
C GLY A 78 8.23 -8.77 -12.20
N ALA A 79 9.44 -9.31 -12.06
CA ALA A 79 10.50 -9.19 -13.07
C ALA A 79 10.14 -9.86 -14.41
N GLY A 80 9.27 -10.88 -14.41
CA GLY A 80 8.76 -11.53 -15.62
C GLY A 80 7.90 -10.58 -16.46
N ALA A 81 6.96 -9.88 -15.83
CA ALA A 81 6.10 -8.91 -16.50
C ALA A 81 6.90 -7.76 -17.13
N LEU A 82 7.98 -7.32 -16.49
CA LEU A 82 8.93 -6.36 -17.08
C LEU A 82 9.55 -6.91 -18.38
N SER A 83 9.99 -8.17 -18.38
CA SER A 83 10.57 -8.80 -19.58
C SER A 83 9.55 -8.90 -20.72
N ASP A 84 8.33 -9.33 -20.41
CA ASP A 84 7.26 -9.43 -21.40
C ASP A 84 6.85 -8.05 -21.95
N TRP A 85 6.89 -7.03 -21.10
CA TRP A 85 6.69 -5.65 -21.54
C TRP A 85 7.81 -5.18 -22.47
N LEU A 86 9.07 -5.46 -22.14
CA LEU A 86 10.22 -5.08 -22.97
C LEU A 86 10.17 -5.72 -24.36
N LEU A 87 9.88 -7.03 -24.46
CA LEU A 87 9.76 -7.73 -25.75
C LEU A 87 8.63 -7.17 -26.63
N ARG A 88 7.57 -6.63 -26.00
CA ARG A 88 6.46 -6.01 -26.73
C ARG A 88 6.80 -4.60 -27.23
N HIS A 89 7.54 -3.80 -26.46
CA HIS A 89 7.79 -2.39 -26.75
C HIS A 89 9.12 -2.10 -27.44
N VAL A 90 10.11 -2.98 -27.29
CA VAL A 90 11.46 -2.79 -27.84
C VAL A 90 11.73 -3.84 -28.91
N LYS A 91 12.09 -3.40 -30.12
CA LYS A 91 12.25 -4.26 -31.30
C LYS A 91 13.69 -4.44 -31.77
N SER A 92 14.64 -3.71 -31.18
CA SER A 92 16.05 -3.77 -31.51
C SER A 92 16.91 -3.64 -30.25
N CYS A 93 18.20 -3.95 -30.39
CA CYS A 93 19.18 -3.75 -29.34
C CYS A 93 19.17 -2.30 -28.83
N GLN A 94 19.05 -2.13 -27.51
CA GLN A 94 19.03 -0.81 -26.87
C GLN A 94 20.43 -0.26 -26.58
N TRP A 95 21.46 -1.11 -26.62
CA TRP A 95 22.82 -0.68 -26.37
C TRP A 95 23.36 0.15 -27.54
N PRO A 96 23.70 1.44 -27.34
CA PRO A 96 24.04 2.34 -28.44
C PRO A 96 25.52 2.24 -28.85
N HIS A 97 26.36 1.57 -28.06
CA HIS A 97 27.81 1.52 -28.25
C HIS A 97 28.23 0.17 -28.82
N GLY A 98 28.15 0.02 -30.13
CA GLY A 98 28.63 -1.20 -30.80
C GLY A 98 28.79 -0.98 -32.30
N ASP A 99 29.88 -1.46 -32.84
CA ASP A 99 30.14 -1.43 -34.29
C ASP A 99 29.35 -2.53 -35.03
N TYR A 100 28.77 -3.47 -34.28
CA TYR A 100 27.98 -4.57 -34.79
C TYR A 100 26.81 -4.92 -33.86
N HIS A 101 25.64 -5.14 -34.45
CA HIS A 101 24.46 -5.65 -33.76
C HIS A 101 23.92 -6.89 -34.48
N HIS A 102 23.75 -7.98 -33.72
CA HIS A 102 23.11 -9.19 -34.22
C HIS A 102 21.59 -9.00 -34.36
N SER A 103 20.94 -9.73 -35.27
CA SER A 103 19.49 -9.64 -35.49
C SER A 103 18.67 -10.17 -34.31
N GLU A 104 19.15 -11.25 -33.70
CA GLU A 104 18.50 -11.88 -32.55
C GLU A 104 18.74 -11.09 -31.26
N THR A 105 17.66 -10.94 -30.48
CA THR A 105 17.65 -10.19 -29.23
C THR A 105 17.36 -11.10 -28.03
N VAL A 106 17.81 -10.65 -26.85
CA VAL A 106 17.66 -11.33 -25.58
C VAL A 106 17.42 -10.30 -24.47
N ILE A 107 16.76 -10.74 -23.39
CA ILE A 107 16.60 -9.94 -22.19
C ILE A 107 17.86 -10.09 -21.32
N HIS A 108 18.58 -8.99 -21.16
CA HIS A 108 19.69 -8.88 -20.24
C HIS A 108 19.20 -8.32 -18.90
N ARG A 109 19.47 -9.04 -17.80
CA ARG A 109 19.10 -8.63 -16.44
C ARG A 109 20.25 -7.82 -15.83
N TYR A 110 19.92 -6.68 -15.22
CA TYR A 110 20.92 -5.83 -14.58
C TYR A 110 20.33 -5.22 -13.30
N GLY A 111 20.83 -5.66 -12.14
CA GLY A 111 20.22 -5.33 -10.85
C GLY A 111 18.75 -5.78 -10.79
N THR A 112 17.87 -4.88 -10.39
CA THR A 112 16.41 -5.11 -10.38
C THR A 112 15.72 -4.77 -11.71
N GLY A 113 16.46 -4.23 -12.68
CA GLY A 113 15.97 -3.87 -14.00
C GLY A 113 16.30 -4.89 -15.09
N ALA A 114 15.90 -4.57 -16.32
CA ALA A 114 16.19 -5.38 -17.50
C ALA A 114 16.27 -4.51 -18.75
N MET A 115 16.94 -5.01 -19.78
CA MET A 115 17.06 -4.36 -21.09
C MET A 115 17.09 -5.38 -22.23
N VAL A 116 16.78 -4.92 -23.44
CA VAL A 116 16.86 -5.74 -24.65
C VAL A 116 18.20 -5.51 -25.34
N LEU A 117 19.00 -6.56 -25.43
CA LEU A 117 20.30 -6.54 -26.12
C LEU A 117 20.27 -7.53 -27.28
N CYS A 118 21.06 -7.29 -28.33
CA CYS A 118 21.35 -8.36 -29.29
C CYS A 118 22.30 -9.40 -28.68
N TRP A 119 22.35 -10.61 -29.23
CA TRP A 119 23.24 -11.68 -28.75
C TRP A 119 24.72 -11.25 -28.67
N HIS A 120 25.18 -10.42 -29.60
CA HIS A 120 26.55 -9.90 -29.58
C HIS A 120 26.80 -8.97 -28.39
N CYS A 121 25.96 -7.95 -28.21
CA CYS A 121 26.07 -7.01 -27.09
C CYS A 121 25.86 -7.71 -25.74
N ASP A 122 24.93 -8.65 -25.64
CA ASP A 122 24.71 -9.42 -24.40
C ASP A 122 25.97 -10.18 -23.97
N ASN A 123 26.66 -10.82 -24.92
CA ASN A 123 27.90 -11.52 -24.63
C ASN A 123 29.06 -10.58 -24.30
N GLN A 124 29.15 -9.42 -24.97
CA GLN A 124 30.18 -8.43 -24.65
C GLN A 124 29.99 -7.83 -23.26
N LEU A 125 28.75 -7.48 -22.92
CA LEU A 125 28.38 -6.78 -21.69
C LEU A 125 28.15 -7.73 -20.52
N ARG A 126 28.23 -9.05 -20.75
CA ARG A 126 28.13 -10.07 -19.69
C ARG A 126 29.16 -9.77 -18.61
N ASP A 127 28.69 -9.72 -17.36
CA ASP A 127 29.49 -9.42 -16.17
C ASP A 127 30.16 -8.04 -16.13
N GLN A 128 29.82 -7.13 -17.05
CA GLN A 128 30.27 -5.74 -17.00
C GLN A 128 29.37 -4.89 -16.12
N THR A 129 29.96 -4.04 -15.29
CA THR A 129 29.23 -3.02 -14.51
C THR A 129 29.55 -1.64 -15.06
N SER A 130 28.53 -0.92 -15.53
CA SER A 130 28.68 0.45 -16.05
C SER A 130 27.51 1.32 -15.61
N GLU A 131 27.77 2.60 -15.38
CA GLU A 131 26.73 3.58 -15.07
C GLU A 131 25.69 3.66 -16.20
N SER A 132 26.15 3.59 -17.46
CA SER A 132 25.28 3.60 -18.63
C SER A 132 24.32 2.41 -18.69
N LEU A 133 24.77 1.21 -18.31
CA LEU A 133 23.92 0.01 -18.19
C LEU A 133 22.88 0.19 -17.07
N GLY A 134 23.31 0.72 -15.92
CA GLY A 134 22.40 1.04 -14.82
C GLY A 134 21.33 2.06 -15.21
N GLN A 135 21.72 3.11 -15.92
CA GLN A 135 20.79 4.13 -16.43
C GLN A 135 19.78 3.53 -17.42
N LEU A 136 20.22 2.70 -18.36
CA LEU A 136 19.34 2.04 -19.32
C LEU A 136 18.35 1.08 -18.64
N ALA A 137 18.84 0.24 -17.73
CA ALA A 137 17.99 -0.66 -16.94
C ALA A 137 16.94 0.11 -16.14
N HIS A 138 17.34 1.24 -15.53
CA HIS A 138 16.43 2.08 -14.76
C HIS A 138 15.39 2.79 -15.64
N GLN A 139 15.78 3.32 -16.80
CA GLN A 139 14.84 3.95 -17.74
C GLN A 139 13.74 2.98 -18.16
N ASN A 140 14.12 1.75 -18.49
CA ASN A 140 13.18 0.68 -18.83
C ASN A 140 12.26 0.35 -17.66
N LEU A 141 12.82 0.21 -16.46
CA LEU A 141 12.08 -0.11 -15.25
C LEU A 141 11.04 0.97 -14.91
N SER A 142 11.43 2.24 -14.96
CA SER A 142 10.55 3.39 -14.72
C SER A 142 9.45 3.47 -15.78
N ALA A 143 9.79 3.32 -17.07
CA ALA A 143 8.83 3.36 -18.16
C ALA A 143 7.77 2.24 -18.04
N TRP A 144 8.21 1.02 -17.75
CA TRP A 144 7.33 -0.11 -17.50
C TRP A 144 6.42 0.12 -16.29
N MET A 145 6.98 0.56 -15.16
CA MET A 145 6.20 0.81 -13.95
C MET A 145 5.09 1.83 -14.19
N ILE A 146 5.43 2.92 -14.87
CA ILE A 146 4.47 3.95 -15.26
C ILE A 146 3.35 3.39 -16.12
N ASP A 147 3.68 2.57 -17.13
CA ASP A 147 2.68 1.96 -18.02
C ASP A 147 1.75 1.03 -17.23
N VAL A 148 2.30 0.20 -16.34
CA VAL A 148 1.52 -0.67 -15.45
C VAL A 148 0.56 0.14 -14.57
N ILE A 149 1.05 1.21 -13.93
CA ILE A 149 0.23 2.05 -13.04
C ILE A 149 -0.87 2.76 -13.83
N LEU A 150 -0.54 3.33 -14.99
CA LEU A 150 -1.52 3.99 -15.86
C LEU A 150 -2.61 3.02 -16.31
N HIS A 151 -2.22 1.81 -16.72
CA HIS A 151 -3.16 0.76 -17.10
C HIS A 151 -4.07 0.35 -15.94
N ALA A 152 -3.49 0.14 -14.75
CA ALA A 152 -4.24 -0.25 -13.54
C ALA A 152 -5.20 0.83 -13.02
N MET A 153 -4.92 2.10 -13.30
CA MET A 153 -5.74 3.22 -12.85
C MET A 153 -6.89 3.51 -13.82
N ASN A 154 -6.62 3.68 -15.11
CA ASN A 154 -7.58 4.29 -16.05
C ASN A 154 -7.66 3.60 -17.43
N GLY A 155 -6.96 2.48 -17.66
CA GLY A 155 -7.05 1.68 -18.89
C GLY A 155 -6.58 2.36 -20.20
N SER A 156 -6.04 3.59 -20.16
CA SER A 156 -5.54 4.33 -21.33
C SER A 156 -4.08 4.74 -21.18
N GLN A 157 -3.29 4.59 -22.26
CA GLN A 157 -1.83 4.73 -22.26
C GLN A 157 -1.32 6.13 -22.67
N GLU A 158 -2.18 7.04 -23.14
CA GLU A 158 -1.77 8.32 -23.74
C GLU A 158 -1.84 9.52 -22.78
N ARG A 159 -1.45 9.35 -21.51
CA ARG A 159 -1.42 10.46 -20.53
C ARG A 159 -0.23 10.39 -19.58
N GLU A 160 0.08 11.55 -19.00
CA GLU A 160 1.08 11.67 -17.93
C GLU A 160 0.52 11.08 -16.62
N LEU A 161 1.36 10.37 -15.87
CA LEU A 161 1.00 9.80 -14.57
C LEU A 161 1.28 10.87 -13.53
N SER A 162 0.25 11.25 -12.76
CA SER A 162 0.46 12.24 -11.69
C SER A 162 1.05 11.58 -10.45
N LEU A 163 1.77 12.39 -9.63
CA LEU A 163 2.30 11.92 -8.35
C LEU A 163 1.18 11.39 -7.43
N ALA A 164 0.00 12.01 -7.47
CA ALA A 164 -1.15 11.58 -6.67
C ALA A 164 -1.61 10.17 -7.06
N GLU A 165 -1.63 9.84 -8.35
CA GLU A 165 -1.99 8.51 -8.83
C GLU A 165 -0.95 7.46 -8.48
N LEU A 166 0.33 7.80 -8.64
CA LEU A 166 1.44 6.93 -8.23
C LEU A 166 1.35 6.64 -6.72
N SER A 167 1.13 7.66 -5.90
CA SER A 167 0.93 7.51 -4.44
C SER A 167 -0.31 6.69 -4.11
N TRP A 168 -1.42 6.89 -4.82
CA TRP A 168 -2.64 6.12 -4.60
C TRP A 168 -2.46 4.66 -4.99
N TRP A 169 -1.81 4.38 -6.11
CA TRP A 169 -1.43 3.03 -6.51
C TRP A 169 -0.53 2.38 -5.45
N ALA A 170 0.48 3.10 -4.93
CA ALA A 170 1.37 2.57 -3.90
C ALA A 170 0.63 2.23 -2.60
N VAL A 171 -0.34 3.06 -2.19
CA VAL A 171 -1.21 2.79 -1.03
C VAL A 171 -2.10 1.57 -1.27
N ARG A 172 -2.77 1.48 -2.43
CA ARG A 172 -3.61 0.33 -2.79
C ARG A 172 -2.83 -0.99 -2.79
N ASN A 173 -1.56 -0.94 -3.12
CA ASN A 173 -0.66 -2.09 -3.20
C ASN A 173 0.19 -2.32 -1.94
N GLN A 174 -0.04 -1.57 -0.86
CA GLN A 174 0.72 -1.67 0.40
C GLN A 174 2.24 -1.50 0.26
N VAL A 175 2.68 -0.68 -0.70
CA VAL A 175 4.10 -0.35 -0.92
C VAL A 175 4.36 1.16 -0.76
N ALA A 176 3.46 1.87 -0.10
CA ALA A 176 3.58 3.31 0.07
C ALA A 176 4.70 3.74 1.02
N ASP A 177 5.16 2.83 1.89
CA ASP A 177 6.34 3.01 2.74
C ASP A 177 7.66 2.90 1.94
N ALA A 178 7.63 2.38 0.71
CA ALA A 178 8.78 2.38 -0.20
C ALA A 178 8.98 3.75 -0.89
N LEU A 179 7.99 4.64 -0.85
CA LEU A 179 8.12 5.98 -1.42
C LEU A 179 9.12 6.80 -0.58
N PRO A 180 10.13 7.44 -1.21
CA PRO A 180 11.08 8.26 -0.48
C PRO A 180 10.40 9.39 0.29
N GLU A 181 10.90 9.68 1.50
CA GLU A 181 10.28 10.63 2.43
C GLU A 181 10.02 12.00 1.77
N ALA A 182 10.96 12.51 0.96
CA ALA A 182 10.78 13.75 0.21
C ALA A 182 9.61 13.69 -0.80
N VAL A 183 9.39 12.55 -1.45
CA VAL A 183 8.29 12.29 -2.37
C VAL A 183 6.97 12.22 -1.60
N LEU A 184 6.94 11.48 -0.49
CA LEU A 184 5.77 11.37 0.39
C LEU A 184 5.35 12.74 0.94
N ARG A 185 6.30 13.56 1.39
CA ARG A 185 6.01 14.93 1.84
C ARG A 185 5.38 15.78 0.73
N ARG A 186 5.93 15.73 -0.48
CA ARG A 186 5.31 16.40 -1.65
C ARG A 186 3.88 15.89 -1.91
N SER A 187 3.67 14.58 -1.85
CA SER A 187 2.35 13.97 -2.07
C SER A 187 1.34 14.34 -0.98
N LEU A 188 1.78 14.51 0.27
CA LEU A 188 0.93 14.91 1.40
C LEU A 188 0.77 16.43 1.53
N GLY A 189 1.40 17.22 0.66
CA GLY A 189 1.42 18.68 0.76
C GLY A 189 2.21 19.22 1.96
N LEU A 190 3.10 18.40 2.54
CA LEU A 190 3.97 18.79 3.65
C LEU A 190 5.17 19.59 3.14
N ARG A 191 5.69 20.49 3.99
CA ARG A 191 6.89 21.28 3.65
C ARG A 191 8.08 20.35 3.42
N ALA A 192 8.83 20.58 2.33
CA ALA A 192 10.06 19.87 2.05
C ALA A 192 11.02 20.02 3.25
N GLU A 193 11.57 18.91 3.70
CA GLU A 193 12.53 18.90 4.79
C GLU A 193 13.84 19.53 4.29
N LYS A 194 14.35 20.50 5.04
CA LYS A 194 15.66 21.08 4.77
C LYS A 194 16.68 20.27 5.56
N ILE A 195 17.31 19.30 4.92
CA ILE A 195 18.44 18.59 5.52
C ILE A 195 19.57 19.60 5.69
N ARG A 196 19.89 19.92 6.95
CA ARG A 196 20.99 20.83 7.29
C ARG A 196 22.26 20.00 7.47
N SER A 197 23.40 20.52 7.02
CA SER A 197 24.71 19.87 7.27
C SER A 197 25.09 19.89 8.75
N MET A 198 24.55 20.83 9.52
CA MET A 198 24.71 20.94 10.96
C MET A 198 23.35 21.22 11.58
N TYR A 199 23.00 20.45 12.61
CA TYR A 199 21.84 20.70 13.44
C TYR A 199 22.31 21.32 14.74
N ARG A 200 21.62 22.36 15.20
CA ARG A 200 21.71 22.75 16.61
C ARG A 200 20.87 21.74 17.39
N GLU A 201 21.33 21.31 18.57
CA GLU A 201 20.60 20.31 19.37
C GLU A 201 19.16 20.76 19.69
N SER A 202 18.94 22.07 19.83
CA SER A 202 17.61 22.69 20.00
C SER A 202 16.67 22.57 18.79
N ASP A 203 17.21 22.28 17.61
CA ASP A 203 16.42 22.12 16.37
C ASP A 203 15.94 20.67 16.19
N ILE A 204 16.45 19.74 17.01
CA ILE A 204 15.99 18.35 17.03
C ILE A 204 14.72 18.30 17.86
N VAL A 205 13.58 18.06 17.22
CA VAL A 205 12.30 17.88 17.90
C VAL A 205 12.04 16.37 18.04
N PRO A 206 12.17 15.78 19.25
CA PRO A 206 11.83 14.38 19.46
C PRO A 206 10.34 14.18 19.18
N GLY A 207 10.01 13.25 18.28
CA GLY A 207 8.61 12.92 17.94
C GLY A 207 8.04 13.66 16.72
N GLU A 208 8.85 14.37 15.91
CA GLU A 208 8.37 14.84 14.61
C GLU A 208 7.95 13.63 13.75
N GLN A 209 6.65 13.59 13.40
CA GLN A 209 6.11 12.47 12.64
C GLN A 209 6.62 12.54 11.19
N THR A 210 7.26 11.47 10.75
CA THR A 210 7.62 11.29 9.34
C THR A 210 6.36 11.23 8.48
N ALA A 211 6.45 11.67 7.22
CA ALA A 211 5.38 11.52 6.24
C ALA A 211 4.96 10.05 6.10
N THR A 212 5.92 9.14 6.21
CA THR A 212 5.69 7.70 6.28
C THR A 212 4.78 7.32 7.46
N SER A 213 5.06 7.82 8.67
CA SER A 213 4.23 7.58 9.86
C SER A 213 2.83 8.16 9.71
N ILE A 214 2.72 9.39 9.21
CA ILE A 214 1.42 10.05 8.95
C ILE A 214 0.60 9.23 7.96
N LEU A 215 1.23 8.76 6.89
CA LEU A 215 0.55 7.94 5.88
C LEU A 215 0.09 6.60 6.45
N LYS A 216 0.96 5.88 7.20
CA LYS A 216 0.59 4.62 7.86
C LYS A 216 -0.59 4.81 8.81
N GLN A 217 -0.58 5.87 9.61
CA GLN A 217 -1.69 6.18 10.53
C GLN A 217 -3.00 6.47 9.78
N ARG A 218 -2.94 7.17 8.64
CA ARG A 218 -4.13 7.49 7.83
C ARG A 218 -4.66 6.29 7.05
N THR A 219 -3.78 5.35 6.69
CA THR A 219 -4.11 4.20 5.84
C THR A 219 -4.33 2.90 6.63
N LYS A 220 -4.16 2.91 7.95
CA LYS A 220 -4.31 1.74 8.84
C LYS A 220 -5.64 0.97 8.74
N ASN A 221 -6.69 1.60 8.26
CA ASN A 221 -8.02 1.01 8.11
C ASN A 221 -8.37 0.63 6.65
N LEU A 222 -7.47 0.86 5.70
CA LEU A 222 -7.69 0.49 4.30
C LEU A 222 -7.39 -1.01 4.14
N ALA A 223 -8.44 -1.80 3.88
CA ALA A 223 -8.26 -3.20 3.52
C ALA A 223 -7.51 -3.30 2.19
N PRO A 224 -6.54 -4.23 2.04
CA PRO A 224 -5.92 -4.51 0.75
C PRO A 224 -6.99 -4.87 -0.28
N LEU A 225 -6.77 -4.43 -1.51
CA LEU A 225 -7.43 -5.07 -2.64
C LEU A 225 -6.79 -6.42 -2.82
N SER A 226 -7.61 -7.46 -2.70
CA SER A 226 -7.30 -8.79 -3.21
C SER A 226 -7.04 -8.65 -4.71
N HIS A 227 -5.77 -8.61 -5.10
CA HIS A 227 -5.40 -8.78 -6.49
C HIS A 227 -5.94 -10.14 -6.94
N ALA A 228 -6.94 -10.10 -7.81
CA ALA A 228 -7.51 -11.27 -8.44
C ALA A 228 -6.49 -11.86 -9.41
N HIS A 229 -5.46 -12.56 -8.92
CA HIS A 229 -4.68 -13.62 -9.60
C HIS A 229 -3.44 -14.09 -8.81
N GLN A 230 -3.54 -14.23 -7.49
CA GLN A 230 -2.65 -15.16 -6.78
C GLN A 230 -3.52 -16.08 -5.94
N GLN A 231 -3.41 -17.37 -6.21
CA GLN A 231 -3.86 -18.42 -5.31
C GLN A 231 -3.08 -18.24 -4.00
N ASN A 232 -3.58 -17.40 -3.11
CA ASN A 232 -3.15 -17.44 -1.72
C ASN A 232 -3.62 -18.79 -1.16
N PRO A 233 -2.80 -19.47 -0.33
CA PRO A 233 -3.31 -20.51 0.55
C PRO A 233 -4.45 -19.91 1.38
N PRO A 234 -5.44 -20.71 1.83
CA PRO A 234 -6.62 -20.18 2.50
C PRO A 234 -6.17 -19.24 3.61
N GLN A 235 -6.54 -17.96 3.50
CA GLN A 235 -6.39 -17.03 4.61
C GLN A 235 -7.23 -17.63 5.73
N GLU A 236 -6.58 -18.10 6.78
CA GLU A 236 -7.24 -18.32 8.05
C GLU A 236 -7.86 -16.98 8.42
N GLU A 237 -9.18 -16.88 8.32
CA GLU A 237 -9.94 -15.71 8.74
C GLU A 237 -9.55 -15.44 10.19
N THR A 238 -8.75 -14.40 10.42
CA THR A 238 -8.32 -14.05 11.77
C THR A 238 -9.56 -13.75 12.59
N VAL A 239 -9.84 -14.65 13.54
CA VAL A 239 -10.91 -14.50 14.51
C VAL A 239 -10.44 -13.50 15.57
N VAL A 240 -11.38 -12.69 16.06
CA VAL A 240 -11.25 -11.61 17.07
C VAL A 240 -9.81 -11.26 17.51
N SER A 241 -9.21 -10.24 16.89
CA SER A 241 -7.89 -9.72 17.25
C SER A 241 -7.92 -8.91 18.55
N ILE A 242 -6.99 -9.19 19.48
CA ILE A 242 -6.80 -8.40 20.70
C ILE A 242 -5.78 -7.27 20.45
N ALA A 243 -6.25 -6.02 20.37
CA ALA A 243 -5.37 -4.86 20.22
C ALA A 243 -4.70 -4.48 21.55
N VAL A 244 -3.37 -4.39 21.56
CA VAL A 244 -2.58 -3.95 22.72
C VAL A 244 -2.01 -2.55 22.44
N ASP A 245 -2.38 -1.58 23.26
CA ASP A 245 -1.81 -0.24 23.25
C ASP A 245 -0.80 -0.11 24.41
N PRO A 246 0.52 -0.04 24.11
CA PRO A 246 1.55 0.03 25.15
C PRO A 246 1.55 1.37 25.92
N GLU A 247 0.88 2.40 25.41
CA GLU A 247 0.85 3.75 26.00
C GLU A 247 -0.55 4.17 26.45
N SER A 248 -1.43 3.21 26.77
CA SER A 248 -2.80 3.50 27.23
C SER A 248 -2.79 4.47 28.44
N PRO A 249 -3.41 5.67 28.32
CA PRO A 249 -3.37 6.71 29.37
C PRO A 249 -3.88 6.23 30.73
N GLU A 250 -4.87 5.34 30.75
CA GLU A 250 -5.43 4.77 31.97
C GLU A 250 -4.42 3.93 32.76
N SER A 251 -3.40 3.36 32.12
CA SER A 251 -2.35 2.57 32.78
C SER A 251 -1.47 3.41 33.71
N PHE A 252 -1.35 4.72 33.45
CA PHE A 252 -0.56 5.66 34.25
C PHE A 252 -1.35 6.28 35.41
N MET A 253 -2.65 5.98 35.56
CA MET A 253 -3.49 6.55 36.60
C MET A 253 -3.41 5.74 37.91
N LYS A 254 -3.31 6.42 39.07
CA LYS A 254 -3.31 5.79 40.41
C LYS A 254 -4.59 4.97 40.69
N ARG A 255 -5.71 5.34 40.06
CA ARG A 255 -6.99 4.62 40.11
C ARG A 255 -7.61 4.59 38.71
N PRO A 256 -7.25 3.60 37.87
CA PRO A 256 -7.78 3.50 36.51
C PRO A 256 -9.29 3.28 36.51
N LYS A 257 -10.00 3.93 35.58
CA LYS A 257 -11.41 3.62 35.33
C LYS A 257 -11.49 2.27 34.61
N ARG A 258 -12.02 1.25 35.28
CA ARG A 258 -12.26 -0.06 34.66
C ARG A 258 -13.30 0.07 33.54
N ARG A 259 -12.87 -0.10 32.30
CA ARG A 259 -13.76 -0.17 31.13
C ARG A 259 -14.06 -1.63 30.84
N ARG A 260 -15.34 -2.00 30.84
CA ARG A 260 -15.77 -3.35 30.45
C ARG A 260 -15.46 -3.57 28.97
N TRP A 261 -14.80 -4.68 28.66
CA TRP A 261 -14.62 -5.15 27.30
C TRP A 261 -15.88 -5.88 26.86
N VAL A 262 -16.47 -5.43 25.76
CA VAL A 262 -17.74 -5.94 25.23
C VAL A 262 -17.50 -6.41 23.80
N ASN A 263 -17.91 -7.64 23.51
CA ASN A 263 -17.81 -8.24 22.19
C ASN A 263 -18.97 -9.21 21.96
N GLU A 264 -19.95 -8.73 21.20
CA GLU A 264 -21.14 -9.51 20.84
C GLU A 264 -20.83 -10.71 19.96
N LYS A 265 -19.78 -10.62 19.12
CA LYS A 265 -19.35 -11.76 18.29
C LYS A 265 -18.79 -12.88 19.17
N TYR A 266 -17.95 -12.54 20.14
CA TYR A 266 -17.41 -13.50 21.10
C TYR A 266 -18.53 -14.17 21.90
N THR A 267 -19.41 -13.40 22.54
CA THR A 267 -20.51 -13.97 23.35
C THR A 267 -21.50 -14.82 22.52
N ARG A 268 -21.73 -14.48 21.25
CA ARG A 268 -22.50 -15.33 20.32
C ARG A 268 -21.76 -16.62 19.99
N TRP A 269 -20.44 -16.57 19.79
CA TRP A 269 -19.64 -17.77 19.61
C TRP A 269 -19.67 -18.65 20.87
N VAL A 270 -19.58 -18.08 22.07
CA VAL A 270 -19.70 -18.84 23.33
C VAL A 270 -21.01 -19.64 23.39
N LYS A 271 -22.14 -19.09 22.91
CA LYS A 271 -23.42 -19.82 22.82
C LYS A 271 -23.36 -21.07 21.95
N THR A 272 -22.47 -21.11 20.96
CA THR A 272 -22.33 -22.27 20.07
C THR A 272 -21.49 -23.40 20.66
N GLN A 273 -20.84 -23.15 21.80
CA GLN A 273 -19.94 -24.11 22.42
C GLN A 273 -20.67 -25.11 23.33
N PRO A 274 -20.12 -26.31 23.54
CA PRO A 274 -20.63 -27.25 24.54
C PRO A 274 -20.60 -26.66 25.95
N CYS A 275 -21.58 -27.02 26.77
CA CYS A 275 -21.66 -26.65 28.18
C CYS A 275 -20.42 -27.13 28.93
N ALA A 276 -19.75 -26.22 29.65
CA ALA A 276 -18.53 -26.50 30.39
C ALA A 276 -18.67 -27.60 31.46
N CYS A 277 -19.90 -27.86 31.93
CA CYS A 277 -20.17 -28.87 32.97
C CYS A 277 -20.53 -30.25 32.43
N CYS A 278 -21.31 -30.32 31.34
CA CYS A 278 -21.91 -31.58 30.87
C CYS A 278 -21.78 -31.86 29.38
N GLY A 279 -21.18 -30.96 28.61
CA GLY A 279 -20.95 -31.12 27.17
C GLY A 279 -22.19 -31.05 26.27
N LYS A 280 -23.40 -30.90 26.82
CA LYS A 280 -24.62 -30.60 26.05
C LYS A 280 -24.53 -29.21 25.42
N PRO A 281 -25.28 -28.89 24.35
CA PRO A 281 -25.31 -27.54 23.78
C PRO A 281 -25.58 -26.47 24.85
N ALA A 282 -24.79 -25.39 24.85
CA ALA A 282 -25.05 -24.26 25.71
C ALA A 282 -26.21 -23.42 25.19
N ASP A 283 -26.96 -22.79 26.10
CA ASP A 283 -28.09 -21.94 25.76
C ASP A 283 -27.71 -20.46 25.86
N ASP A 284 -26.97 -20.10 26.90
CA ASP A 284 -26.63 -18.73 27.24
C ASP A 284 -25.17 -18.60 27.75
N PRO A 285 -24.43 -17.52 27.37
CA PRO A 285 -23.12 -17.24 27.89
C PRO A 285 -23.27 -16.71 29.31
N HIS A 286 -22.64 -17.39 30.26
CA HIS A 286 -22.69 -17.01 31.66
C HIS A 286 -21.50 -16.13 32.00
N HIS A 287 -21.74 -14.89 32.43
CA HIS A 287 -20.68 -13.98 32.91
C HIS A 287 -20.22 -14.39 34.30
N LEU A 288 -18.90 -14.41 34.55
CA LEU A 288 -18.31 -14.64 35.87
C LEU A 288 -18.96 -13.76 36.95
N ILE A 289 -19.49 -14.38 38.02
CA ILE A 289 -20.08 -13.69 39.18
C ILE A 289 -19.33 -14.02 40.47
N GLY A 290 -19.37 -13.11 41.46
CA GLY A 290 -18.78 -13.35 42.80
C GLY A 290 -17.27 -13.14 42.92
N HIS A 291 -16.55 -12.93 41.80
CA HIS A 291 -15.07 -12.83 41.77
C HIS A 291 -14.51 -11.41 41.61
N GLY A 292 -15.28 -10.36 41.95
CA GLY A 292 -14.83 -8.96 41.90
C GLY A 292 -14.53 -8.39 40.49
N GLN A 293 -14.90 -9.12 39.44
CA GLN A 293 -14.75 -8.70 38.03
C GLN A 293 -15.94 -7.89 37.50
N GLY A 294 -16.91 -7.58 38.37
CA GLY A 294 -18.05 -6.70 38.11
C GLY A 294 -18.48 -5.99 39.40
N GLY A 295 -19.20 -4.87 39.25
CA GLY A 295 -19.92 -4.19 40.33
C GLY A 295 -21.39 -4.62 40.43
N MET A 296 -22.09 -4.15 41.46
CA MET A 296 -23.52 -4.43 41.67
C MET A 296 -24.34 -4.02 40.44
N GLY A 297 -25.06 -4.99 39.85
CA GLY A 297 -25.88 -4.77 38.65
C GLY A 297 -25.09 -4.63 37.33
N THR A 298 -23.79 -4.92 37.33
CA THR A 298 -22.94 -4.86 36.12
C THR A 298 -22.36 -6.22 35.78
N LYS A 299 -22.14 -6.46 34.49
CA LYS A 299 -21.53 -7.70 33.97
C LYS A 299 -20.01 -7.56 33.96
N SER A 300 -19.32 -8.69 34.10
CA SER A 300 -17.88 -8.79 33.86
C SER A 300 -17.54 -8.57 32.38
N HIS A 301 -16.25 -8.54 32.06
CA HIS A 301 -15.79 -8.50 30.66
C HIS A 301 -16.38 -9.69 29.89
N ASP A 302 -16.73 -9.49 28.61
CA ASP A 302 -17.31 -10.57 27.80
C ASP A 302 -16.36 -11.75 27.61
N ILE A 303 -15.05 -11.53 27.71
CA ILE A 303 -14.03 -12.59 27.70
C ILE A 303 -14.16 -13.53 28.91
N PHE A 304 -14.73 -13.07 30.02
CA PHE A 304 -15.00 -13.88 31.23
C PHE A 304 -16.41 -14.49 31.19
N THR A 305 -16.81 -14.99 30.03
CA THR A 305 -18.04 -15.77 29.87
C THR A 305 -17.73 -17.23 29.62
N LEU A 306 -18.53 -18.13 30.22
CA LEU A 306 -18.46 -19.57 29.97
C LEU A 306 -19.75 -20.08 29.33
N PRO A 307 -19.68 -21.12 28.48
CA PRO A 307 -20.86 -21.75 27.89
C PRO A 307 -21.56 -22.64 28.93
N LEU A 308 -22.83 -22.34 29.26
CA LEU A 308 -23.65 -23.20 30.12
C LEU A 308 -24.99 -23.52 29.46
N CYS A 309 -25.48 -24.75 29.65
CA CYS A 309 -26.86 -25.09 29.36
C CYS A 309 -27.78 -24.47 30.43
N ARG A 310 -29.06 -24.32 30.12
CA ARG A 310 -30.06 -23.67 30.99
C ARG A 310 -30.08 -24.21 32.42
N GLU A 311 -29.97 -25.54 32.57
CA GLU A 311 -29.95 -26.22 33.87
C GLU A 311 -28.77 -25.77 34.73
N HIS A 312 -27.54 -25.92 34.24
CA HIS A 312 -26.33 -25.51 34.97
C HIS A 312 -26.24 -23.98 35.13
N HIS A 313 -26.76 -23.20 34.19
CA HIS A 313 -26.84 -21.75 34.30
C HIS A 313 -27.74 -21.34 35.48
N ASN A 314 -28.89 -21.99 35.65
CA ASN A 314 -29.79 -21.75 36.76
C ASN A 314 -29.23 -22.28 38.09
N GLU A 315 -28.58 -23.43 38.07
CA GLU A 315 -27.90 -24.02 39.23
C GLU A 315 -26.84 -23.06 39.79
N LEU A 316 -26.00 -22.49 38.91
CA LEU A 316 -24.98 -21.52 39.30
C LEU A 316 -25.62 -20.25 39.90
N HIS A 317 -26.69 -19.73 39.31
CA HIS A 317 -27.38 -18.56 39.88
C HIS A 317 -28.12 -18.85 41.19
N ALA A 318 -28.54 -20.10 41.42
CA ALA A 318 -29.23 -20.49 42.64
C ALA A 318 -28.26 -20.61 43.82
N ASP A 319 -27.12 -21.28 43.62
CA ASP A 319 -26.07 -21.42 44.63
C ASP A 319 -24.68 -21.55 43.96
N PRO A 320 -23.94 -20.43 43.81
CA PRO A 320 -22.63 -20.46 43.19
C PRO A 320 -21.62 -21.34 43.93
N LEU A 321 -21.71 -21.45 45.26
CA LEU A 321 -20.74 -22.22 46.05
C LEU A 321 -20.95 -23.71 45.85
N ALA A 322 -22.20 -24.17 45.95
CA ALA A 322 -22.54 -25.57 45.70
C ALA A 322 -22.24 -25.97 44.24
N PHE A 323 -22.49 -25.06 43.28
CA PHE A 323 -22.12 -25.27 41.89
C PHE A 323 -20.61 -25.45 41.71
N GLU A 324 -19.80 -24.55 42.28
CA GLU A 324 -18.34 -24.60 42.15
C GLU A 324 -17.73 -25.84 42.84
N GLU A 325 -18.30 -26.28 43.97
CA GLU A 325 -17.89 -27.53 44.64
C GLU A 325 -18.15 -28.77 43.76
N LYS A 326 -19.27 -28.77 43.02
CA LYS A 326 -19.69 -29.89 42.19
C LYS A 326 -19.03 -29.93 40.81
N HIS A 327 -18.82 -28.77 40.18
CA HIS A 327 -18.40 -28.67 38.78
C HIS A 327 -17.00 -28.06 38.59
N GLY A 328 -16.37 -27.57 39.66
CA GLY A 328 -15.14 -26.80 39.63
C GLY A 328 -15.40 -25.30 39.64
N SER A 329 -14.39 -24.52 40.05
CA SER A 329 -14.53 -23.07 40.19
C SER A 329 -14.86 -22.40 38.86
N GLN A 330 -15.68 -21.34 38.87
CA GLN A 330 -15.97 -20.57 37.65
C GLN A 330 -14.68 -20.08 36.98
N VAL A 331 -13.68 -19.71 37.78
CA VAL A 331 -12.38 -19.22 37.30
C VAL A 331 -11.63 -20.31 36.54
N ASP A 332 -11.58 -21.54 37.05
CA ASP A 332 -10.92 -22.65 36.38
C ASP A 332 -11.64 -23.05 35.09
N LEU A 333 -12.97 -23.05 35.12
CA LEU A 333 -13.79 -23.34 33.94
C LEU A 333 -13.56 -22.29 32.84
N ILE A 334 -13.52 -21.01 33.21
CA ILE A 334 -13.22 -19.93 32.26
C ILE A 334 -11.78 -20.03 31.76
N PHE A 335 -10.81 -20.33 32.62
CA PHE A 335 -9.40 -20.48 32.20
C PHE A 335 -9.24 -21.56 31.14
N ARG A 336 -9.83 -22.74 31.34
CA ARG A 336 -9.83 -23.83 30.35
C ARG A 336 -10.55 -23.43 29.06
N PHE A 337 -11.66 -22.70 29.18
CA PHE A 337 -12.41 -22.24 28.01
C PHE A 337 -11.65 -21.17 27.20
N LEU A 338 -10.91 -20.29 27.87
CA LEU A 338 -10.03 -19.32 27.22
C LEU A 338 -8.86 -20.01 26.51
N ASP A 339 -8.22 -20.97 27.17
CA ASP A 339 -7.18 -21.79 26.54
C ASP A 339 -7.70 -22.46 25.26
N HIS A 340 -8.90 -23.04 25.30
CA HIS A 340 -9.56 -23.57 24.10
C HIS A 340 -9.80 -22.50 23.03
N ALA A 341 -10.29 -21.31 23.41
CA ALA A 341 -10.53 -20.21 22.47
C ALA A 341 -9.24 -19.74 21.77
N PHE A 342 -8.11 -19.68 22.48
CA PHE A 342 -6.81 -19.37 21.89
C PHE A 342 -6.28 -20.54 21.03
N ALA A 343 -6.33 -21.77 21.54
CA ALA A 343 -5.83 -22.95 20.84
C ALA A 343 -6.59 -23.27 19.55
N THR A 344 -7.85 -22.86 19.44
CA THR A 344 -8.68 -23.01 18.24
C THR A 344 -8.67 -21.78 17.32
N GLY A 345 -7.85 -20.78 17.64
CA GLY A 345 -7.69 -19.57 16.83
C GLY A 345 -8.89 -18.63 16.86
N VAL A 346 -9.82 -18.79 17.82
CA VAL A 346 -10.97 -17.90 18.01
C VAL A 346 -10.55 -16.56 18.62
N LEU A 347 -9.51 -16.58 19.45
CA LEU A 347 -8.82 -15.40 19.95
C LEU A 347 -7.37 -15.45 19.47
N GLY A 348 -6.84 -14.30 19.05
CA GLY A 348 -5.49 -14.14 18.51
C GLY A 348 -4.86 -12.79 18.78
#